data_AF-A0A916HXY4-F1
#
_entry.id   AF-A0A916HXY4-F1
#
_cell.length_a   1.000
_cell.length_b   1.000
_cell.length_c   1.000
_cell.angle_alpha   90.00
_cell.angle_beta   90.00
_cell.angle_gamma   90.00
#
_symmetry.space_group_name_H-M   'P 1'
#
loop_
_entity.id
_entity.type
_entity.pdbx_description
1 polymer ?
#
loop_
_entity_poly.entity_id
_entity_poly.type
_entity_poly.pdbx_seq_one_letter_code
_entity_poly.pdbx_strand_id
1 'polypeptide(L)'
;MKRTFTYGIVAALGLMLGGVSYAATCGSCGDDAKCKDPQAVQQFKESTAPLRNSLNEKEIALRAEFGMNSIDTNRTADLEKQIGELKKEIRSAGEKMGFAPCCIS
;
A
#
# COMPACT_ATOMS: atom_id res chain seq x y z
N MET A 1 6.36 -13.11 39.63
CA MET A 1 5.69 -12.23 38.64
C MET A 1 5.80 -12.89 37.27
N LYS A 2 4.68 -13.37 36.71
CA LYS A 2 4.65 -14.05 35.41
C LYS A 2 4.66 -12.99 34.30
N ARG A 3 5.74 -12.91 33.54
CA ARG A 3 5.83 -12.08 32.33
C ARG A 3 5.18 -12.84 31.18
N THR A 4 3.89 -12.66 30.99
CA THR A 4 3.21 -13.06 29.76
C THR A 4 3.53 -12.04 28.68
N PHE A 5 4.67 -12.24 28.01
CA PHE A 5 4.98 -11.57 26.75
C PHE A 5 4.10 -12.20 25.68
N THR A 6 3.04 -11.48 25.31
CA THR A 6 2.16 -11.76 24.19
C THR A 6 2.92 -11.64 22.87
N TYR A 7 3.67 -12.69 22.50
CA TYR A 7 4.23 -12.90 21.15
C TYR A 7 3.15 -13.42 20.17
N GLY A 8 1.98 -12.77 20.14
CA GLY A 8 0.80 -13.30 19.46
C GLY A 8 0.44 -12.67 18.12
N ILE A 9 1.02 -11.52 17.74
CA ILE A 9 0.50 -10.73 16.61
C ILE A 9 1.65 -10.09 15.83
N VAL A 10 2.48 -10.89 15.15
CA VAL A 10 3.47 -10.33 14.19
C VAL A 10 3.45 -11.06 12.84
N ALA A 11 2.70 -12.16 12.69
CA ALA A 11 2.82 -13.01 11.50
C ALA A 11 1.85 -12.69 10.32
N ALA A 12 1.04 -11.64 10.38
CA ALA A 12 0.01 -11.39 9.35
C ALA A 12 0.31 -10.25 8.36
N LEU A 13 1.33 -9.42 8.59
CA LEU A 13 1.59 -8.24 7.74
C LEU A 13 2.60 -8.49 6.60
N GLY A 14 3.07 -9.73 6.43
CA GLY A 14 4.06 -10.09 5.42
C GLY A 14 3.53 -10.25 3.98
N LEU A 15 2.21 -10.15 3.73
CA LEU A 15 1.63 -10.50 2.42
C LEU A 15 1.15 -9.32 1.56
N MET A 16 1.40 -8.07 1.94
CA MET A 16 0.98 -6.87 1.17
C MET A 16 2.10 -5.85 0.94
N LEU A 17 3.36 -6.33 0.89
CA LEU A 17 4.53 -5.54 0.53
C LEU A 17 4.86 -5.76 -0.96
N GLY A 18 4.02 -5.23 -1.84
CA GLY A 18 4.24 -5.32 -3.27
C GLY A 18 3.31 -4.38 -4.00
N GLY A 19 3.65 -3.08 -3.95
CA GLY A 19 3.23 -2.01 -4.84
C GLY A 19 1.86 -2.15 -5.49
N VAL A 20 0.92 -1.32 -5.06
CA VAL A 20 -0.37 -1.04 -5.70
C VAL A 20 -0.24 -1.15 -7.23
N SER A 21 -0.60 -2.31 -7.77
CA SER A 21 -0.21 -2.72 -9.11
C SER A 21 -1.32 -2.32 -10.07
N TYR A 22 -1.32 -1.04 -10.44
CA TYR A 22 -2.29 -0.49 -11.38
C TYR A 22 -1.97 -0.92 -12.81
N ALA A 23 -2.79 -1.86 -13.30
CA ALA A 23 -3.11 -2.18 -14.70
C ALA A 23 -1.91 -2.34 -15.65
N ALA A 24 -1.53 -3.57 -16.00
CA ALA A 24 -2.06 -4.20 -17.21
C ALA A 24 -2.43 -5.69 -17.07
N THR A 25 -2.43 -6.25 -15.86
CA THR A 25 -2.66 -7.70 -15.63
C THR A 25 -3.76 -8.00 -14.61
N CYS A 26 -4.67 -7.06 -14.34
CA CYS A 26 -5.87 -7.31 -13.53
C CYS A 26 -6.86 -8.24 -14.26
N GLY A 27 -6.47 -9.50 -14.48
CA GLY A 27 -7.36 -10.55 -14.95
C GLY A 27 -8.53 -10.80 -14.01
N SER A 28 -8.44 -10.35 -12.75
CA SER A 28 -9.52 -10.49 -11.76
C SER A 28 -10.54 -9.34 -11.76
N CYS A 29 -10.30 -8.22 -12.43
CA CYS A 29 -11.27 -7.11 -12.51
C CYS A 29 -12.30 -7.25 -13.64
N GLY A 30 -12.22 -8.31 -14.45
CA GLY A 30 -13.15 -8.52 -15.55
C GLY A 30 -13.17 -7.37 -16.55
N ASP A 31 -14.36 -6.96 -16.96
CA ASP A 31 -14.62 -5.94 -17.99
C ASP A 31 -14.74 -4.51 -17.47
N ASP A 32 -14.13 -4.19 -16.32
CA ASP A 32 -14.15 -2.80 -15.84
C ASP A 32 -13.46 -1.85 -16.84
N ALA A 33 -14.29 -1.01 -17.47
CA ALA A 33 -13.90 -0.19 -18.62
C ALA A 33 -12.79 0.81 -18.27
N LYS A 34 -12.76 1.33 -17.03
CA LYS A 34 -11.74 2.30 -16.60
C LYS A 34 -10.38 1.65 -16.38
N CYS A 35 -10.37 0.40 -15.99
CA CYS A 35 -9.13 -0.34 -15.73
C CYS A 35 -8.49 -0.85 -17.02
N LYS A 36 -9.29 -0.93 -18.10
CA LYS A 36 -8.83 -1.19 -19.48
C LYS A 36 -8.55 0.08 -20.28
N ASP A 37 -8.97 1.25 -19.78
CA ASP A 37 -8.72 2.53 -20.42
C ASP A 37 -7.31 3.06 -20.07
N PRO A 38 -6.35 3.04 -21.02
CA PRO A 38 -4.99 3.49 -20.77
C PRO A 38 -4.91 4.98 -20.42
N GLN A 39 -5.82 5.83 -20.91
CA GLN A 39 -5.83 7.25 -20.59
C GLN A 39 -6.29 7.49 -19.16
N ALA A 40 -7.38 6.84 -18.74
CA ALA A 40 -7.85 6.91 -17.36
C ALA A 40 -6.76 6.40 -16.39
N VAL A 41 -6.12 5.28 -16.71
CA VAL A 41 -5.02 4.71 -15.90
C VAL A 41 -3.85 5.68 -15.80
N GLN A 42 -3.47 6.32 -16.90
CA GLN A 42 -2.37 7.28 -16.92
C GLN A 42 -2.70 8.53 -16.09
N GLN A 43 -3.90 9.09 -16.24
CA GLN A 43 -4.36 10.24 -15.46
C GLN A 43 -4.40 9.93 -13.96
N PHE A 44 -4.86 8.73 -13.60
CA PHE A 44 -4.83 8.27 -12.22
C PHE A 44 -3.38 8.17 -11.69
N LYS A 45 -2.46 7.57 -12.46
CA LYS A 45 -1.03 7.48 -12.11
C LYS A 45 -0.40 8.85 -11.88
N GLU A 46 -0.69 9.82 -12.75
CA GLU A 46 -0.19 11.18 -12.64
C GLU A 46 -0.77 11.90 -11.42
N SER A 47 -2.09 11.79 -11.20
CA SER A 47 -2.75 12.43 -10.05
C SER A 47 -2.30 11.87 -8.69
N THR A 48 -1.88 10.61 -8.66
CA THR A 48 -1.42 9.93 -7.44
C THR A 48 0.11 9.82 -7.35
N ALA A 49 0.86 10.33 -8.32
CA ALA A 49 2.31 10.31 -8.34
C ALA A 49 2.96 10.78 -7.02
N PRO A 50 2.57 11.92 -6.41
CA PRO A 50 3.18 12.36 -5.14
C PRO A 50 2.88 11.39 -3.99
N LEU A 51 1.64 10.87 -3.90
CA LEU A 51 1.25 9.90 -2.88
C LEU A 51 2.00 8.58 -3.04
N ARG A 52 2.18 8.13 -4.28
CA ARG A 52 2.92 6.90 -4.61
C ARG A 52 4.41 7.02 -4.32
N ASN A 53 5.01 8.18 -4.59
CA ASN A 53 6.40 8.45 -4.23
C ASN A 53 6.58 8.41 -2.71
N SER A 54 5.70 9.11 -1.97
CA SER A 54 5.73 9.09 -0.51
C SER A 54 5.52 7.69 0.06
N LEU A 55 4.60 6.92 -0.53
CA LEU A 55 4.37 5.51 -0.16
C LEU A 55 5.64 4.68 -0.34
N ASN A 56 6.30 4.80 -1.49
CA ASN A 56 7.53 4.06 -1.77
C ASN A 56 8.65 4.43 -0.78
N GLU A 57 8.84 5.72 -0.48
CA GLU A 57 9.81 6.18 0.52
C GLU A 57 9.54 5.55 1.90
N LYS A 58 8.27 5.51 2.32
CA LYS A 58 7.88 4.96 3.63
C LYS A 58 8.03 3.43 3.66
N GLU A 59 7.70 2.74 2.58
CA GLU A 59 7.95 1.30 2.47
C GLU A 59 9.45 0.97 2.47
N ILE A 60 10.31 1.80 1.85
CA ILE A 60 11.77 1.65 1.92
C ILE A 60 12.25 1.87 3.36
N ALA A 61 11.77 2.92 4.02
CA ALA A 61 12.11 3.19 5.42
C ALA A 61 11.69 2.02 6.33
N LEU A 62 10.50 1.46 6.13
CA LEU A 62 10.02 0.31 6.89
C LEU A 62 10.90 -0.93 6.67
N ARG A 63 11.29 -1.21 5.41
CA ARG A 63 12.24 -2.30 5.10
C ARG A 63 13.61 -2.06 5.74
N ALA A 64 14.06 -0.81 5.79
CA ALA A 64 15.32 -0.45 6.45
C ALA A 64 15.26 -0.72 7.96
N GLU A 65 14.16 -0.37 8.65
CA GLU A 65 13.98 -0.66 10.08
C GLU A 65 14.04 -2.17 10.37
N PHE A 66 13.43 -3.00 9.53
CA PHE A 66 13.51 -4.47 9.66
C PHE A 66 14.90 -5.04 9.35
N GLY A 67 15.76 -4.30 8.65
CA GLY A 67 17.15 -4.68 8.39
C GLY A 67 18.13 -4.30 9.50
N MET A 68 17.68 -3.60 10.54
CA MET A 68 18.54 -3.15 11.65
C MET A 68 18.72 -4.24 12.72
N ASN A 69 19.87 -4.20 13.41
CA ASN A 69 20.19 -5.13 14.51
C ASN A 69 19.24 -5.02 15.71
N SER A 70 18.56 -3.89 15.85
CA SER A 70 17.49 -3.68 16.82
C SER A 70 16.34 -2.93 16.14
N ILE A 71 15.16 -3.54 16.11
CA ILE A 71 13.96 -2.94 15.53
C ILE A 71 13.40 -1.90 16.51
N ASP A 72 13.21 -0.67 16.05
CA ASP A 72 12.42 0.33 16.77
C ASP A 72 10.94 0.10 16.50
N THR A 73 10.26 -0.56 17.44
CA THR A 73 8.85 -0.93 17.29
C THR A 73 7.91 0.28 17.20
N ASN A 74 8.25 1.41 17.82
CA ASN A 74 7.44 2.62 17.72
C ASN A 74 7.54 3.21 16.32
N ARG A 75 8.76 3.25 15.78
CA ARG A 75 9.01 3.74 14.42
C ARG A 75 8.42 2.82 13.36
N THR A 76 8.52 1.51 13.53
CA THR A 76 7.85 0.52 12.66
C THR A 76 6.33 0.75 12.64
N ALA A 77 5.69 0.87 13.80
CA ALA A 77 4.24 1.08 13.88
C ALA A 77 3.80 2.41 13.25
N ASP A 78 4.58 3.48 13.42
CA ASP A 78 4.32 4.77 12.80
C ASP A 78 4.45 4.70 11.26
N LEU A 79 5.49 4.04 10.74
CA LEU A 79 5.67 3.82 9.30
C LEU A 79 4.53 2.97 8.71
N GLU A 80 4.11 1.90 9.38
CA GLU A 80 2.96 1.07 8.96
C GLU A 80 1.67 1.87 8.92
N LYS A 81 1.43 2.74 9.90
CA LYS A 81 0.26 3.63 9.93
C LYS A 81 0.28 4.59 8.74
N GLN A 82 1.41 5.26 8.49
CA GLN A 82 1.56 6.21 7.38
C GLN A 82 1.40 5.52 6.02
N ILE A 83 1.96 4.33 5.85
CA ILE A 83 1.76 3.50 4.66
C ILE A 83 0.27 3.17 4.46
N GLY A 84 -0.42 2.80 5.54
CA GLY A 84 -1.85 2.50 5.52
C GLY A 84 -2.70 3.71 5.12
N GLU A 85 -2.38 4.90 5.62
CA GLU A 85 -3.04 6.16 5.27
C GLU A 85 -2.82 6.52 3.81
N LEU A 86 -1.57 6.46 3.32
CA LEU A 86 -1.23 6.72 1.91
C LEU A 86 -1.95 5.75 0.95
N LYS A 87 -2.02 4.46 1.30
CA LYS A 87 -2.78 3.47 0.51
C LYS A 87 -4.27 3.80 0.46
N LYS A 88 -4.86 4.26 1.58
CA LYS A 88 -6.27 4.71 1.62
C LYS A 88 -6.50 5.95 0.76
N GLU A 89 -5.59 6.92 0.79
CA GLU A 89 -5.70 8.14 -0.01
C GLU A 89 -5.62 7.85 -1.51
N ILE A 90 -4.64 7.03 -1.92
CA ILE A 90 -4.52 6.55 -3.31
C ILE A 90 -5.80 5.81 -3.72
N ARG A 91 -6.36 4.98 -2.83
CA ARG A 91 -7.62 4.28 -3.09
C ARG A 91 -8.78 5.23 -3.32
N SER A 92 -8.98 6.17 -2.40
CA SER A 92 -10.04 7.17 -2.48
C SER A 92 -9.89 8.04 -3.74
N ALA A 93 -8.66 8.36 -4.17
CA ALA A 93 -8.43 9.06 -5.43
C ALA A 93 -8.92 8.25 -6.63
N GLY A 94 -8.69 6.94 -6.65
CA GLY A 94 -9.14 6.06 -7.74
C GLY A 94 -10.66 5.89 -7.74
N GLU A 95 -11.26 5.71 -6.56
CA GLU A 95 -12.72 5.62 -6.41
C GLU A 95 -13.41 6.92 -6.89
N LYS A 96 -12.86 8.10 -6.56
CA LYS A 96 -13.35 9.40 -7.06
C LYS A 96 -13.23 9.53 -8.58
N MET A 97 -12.24 8.88 -9.17
CA MET A 97 -12.06 8.79 -10.61
C MET A 97 -12.92 7.67 -11.25
N GLY A 98 -13.71 6.95 -10.46
CA GLY A 98 -14.62 5.90 -10.93
C GLY A 98 -13.93 4.57 -11.24
N PHE A 99 -12.75 4.31 -10.70
CA PHE A 99 -12.13 2.99 -10.76
C PHE A 99 -12.82 2.05 -9.78
N ALA A 100 -12.96 0.77 -10.15
CA ALA A 100 -13.35 -0.26 -9.22
C ALA A 100 -12.23 -0.59 -8.22
N PRO A 101 -12.54 -0.94 -6.96
CA PRO A 101 -11.54 -1.26 -5.92
C PRO A 101 -10.53 -2.35 -6.33
N CYS A 102 -10.95 -3.30 -7.16
CA CYS A 102 -10.10 -4.38 -7.64
C CYS A 102 -8.94 -3.85 -8.53
N CYS A 103 -9.10 -2.68 -9.14
CA CYS A 103 -8.08 -2.05 -9.99
C CYS A 103 -7.10 -1.19 -9.19
N ILE A 104 -7.39 -1.00 -7.91
CA ILE A 104 -6.80 -0.01 -7.00
C ILE A 104 -6.23 -0.68 -5.74
N SER A 105 -6.06 -2.00 -5.80
CA SER A 105 -5.57 -2.83 -4.70
C SER A 105 -4.05 -2.83 -4.60
#